data_AF-A0A1H8EQH0-F1
#
_entry.id   AF-A0A1H8EQH0-F1
#
_cell.length_a   1.000
_cell.length_b   1.000
_cell.length_c   1.000
_cell.angle_alpha   90.00
_cell.angle_beta   90.00
_cell.angle_gamma   90.00
#
_symmetry.space_group_name_H-M   'P 1'
#
loop_
_entity.id
_entity.type
_entity.pdbx_description
1 polymer ?
#
loop_
_entity_poly.entity_id
_entity_poly.type
_entity_poly.pdbx_seq_one_letter_code
_entity_poly.pdbx_strand_id
1 'polypeptide(L)'
;MSWSVHSNPKRRQRCCAIGKCCKSEPSDWTVHDAYMTLRAALSNAVREEILPRNVAANIKIPVPRKRKVKPWSVDEARTFLESARTREDPMYPAYVLVLVLGLRLGEALGLRSGCAGRTSTSIRRR
;
A
#
# COMPACT_ATOMS: atom_id res chain seq x y z
N MET A 1 23.59 -19.80 -13.82
CA MET A 1 22.64 -18.99 -13.04
C MET A 1 22.47 -17.63 -13.72
N SER A 2 21.70 -17.57 -14.81
CA SER A 2 21.42 -16.32 -15.52
C SER A 2 20.25 -15.62 -14.82
N TRP A 3 20.52 -14.47 -14.23
CA TRP A 3 19.47 -13.62 -13.68
C TRP A 3 18.94 -12.72 -14.81
N SER A 4 17.64 -12.83 -15.08
CA SER A 4 16.92 -12.09 -16.12
C SER A 4 17.07 -10.57 -15.93
N VAL A 5 17.80 -9.96 -16.86
CA VAL A 5 18.06 -8.52 -16.86
C VAL A 5 16.78 -7.79 -17.24
N HIS A 6 16.17 -7.08 -16.29
CA HIS A 6 14.92 -6.35 -16.51
C HIS A 6 15.08 -5.26 -17.59
N SER A 7 14.10 -5.12 -18.49
CA SER A 7 14.16 -4.22 -19.65
C SER A 7 13.98 -2.73 -19.32
N ASN A 8 13.46 -2.39 -18.14
CA ASN A 8 13.24 -0.99 -17.73
C ASN A 8 14.54 -0.35 -17.20
N PRO A 9 15.08 0.70 -17.84
CA PRO A 9 16.36 1.32 -17.45
C PRO A 9 16.35 1.93 -16.04
N LYS A 10 15.19 2.34 -15.51
CA LYS A 10 15.08 2.82 -14.12
C LYS A 10 15.27 1.69 -13.09
N ARG A 11 14.90 0.45 -13.43
CA ARG A 11 15.04 -0.73 -12.55
C ARG A 11 16.39 -1.43 -12.68
N ARG A 12 17.24 -1.01 -13.64
CA ARG A 12 18.60 -1.53 -13.89
C ARG A 12 19.72 -0.84 -13.09
N GLN A 13 19.41 0.16 -12.26
CA GLN A 13 20.44 1.09 -11.76
C GLN A 13 21.30 0.51 -10.63
N ARG A 14 22.49 0.00 -11.00
CA ARG A 14 23.63 -0.29 -10.09
C ARG A 14 24.54 0.94 -9.91
N CYS A 15 23.96 2.15 -9.91
CA CYS A 15 24.70 3.40 -10.16
C CYS A 15 25.70 3.76 -9.05
N CYS A 16 25.46 3.35 -7.79
CA CYS A 16 26.27 3.81 -6.66
C CYS A 16 27.64 3.13 -6.50
N ALA A 17 27.89 1.99 -7.16
CA ALA A 17 29.16 1.26 -7.03
C ALA A 17 30.24 1.70 -8.06
N ILE A 18 29.86 2.43 -9.12
CA ILE A 18 30.73 2.79 -10.26
C ILE A 18 31.22 4.26 -10.16
N GLY A 19 30.95 4.96 -9.05
CA GLY A 19 31.34 6.36 -8.85
C GLY A 19 30.55 7.38 -9.68
N LYS A 20 29.64 6.93 -10.56
CA LYS A 20 28.66 7.78 -11.26
C LYS A 20 27.31 7.68 -10.56
N CYS A 21 27.21 8.32 -9.39
CA CYS A 21 26.00 8.28 -8.59
C CYS A 21 24.86 9.04 -9.28
N CYS A 22 23.75 8.35 -9.49
CA CYS A 22 22.53 8.91 -10.05
C CYS A 22 21.74 9.79 -9.05
N LYS A 23 22.23 9.92 -7.81
CA LYS A 23 21.64 10.67 -6.69
C LYS A 23 20.18 10.31 -6.37
N SER A 24 19.74 9.14 -6.83
CA SER A 24 18.43 8.57 -6.53
C SER A 24 18.47 7.87 -5.18
N GLU A 25 18.46 8.66 -4.10
CA GLU A 25 18.40 8.13 -2.74
C GLU A 25 16.96 7.75 -2.38
N PRO A 26 16.74 6.61 -1.70
CA PRO A 26 15.42 6.26 -1.20
C PRO A 26 14.96 7.31 -0.18
N SER A 27 13.67 7.59 -0.15
CA SER A 27 13.12 8.52 0.84
C SER A 27 13.36 8.00 2.27
N ASP A 28 13.52 8.90 3.24
CA ASP A 28 13.70 8.53 4.65
C ASP A 28 12.60 7.59 5.16
N TRP A 29 11.37 7.80 4.68
CA TRP A 29 10.23 6.93 4.97
C TRP A 29 10.41 5.51 4.44
N THR A 30 10.91 5.36 3.21
CA THR A 30 11.18 4.05 2.62
C THR A 30 12.26 3.30 3.40
N VAL A 31 13.32 4.01 3.83
CA VAL A 31 14.39 3.42 4.66
C VAL A 31 13.85 3.00 6.02
N HIS A 32 13.04 3.85 6.66
CA HIS A 32 12.43 3.55 7.95
C HIS A 32 11.50 2.34 7.87
N ASP A 33 10.66 2.25 6.84
CA ASP A 33 9.71 1.14 6.64
C ASP A 33 10.42 -0.19 6.39
N ALA A 34 11.47 -0.18 5.55
CA ALA A 34 12.32 -1.34 5.33
C ALA A 34 12.98 -1.82 6.64
N TYR A 35 13.46 -0.89 7.47
CA TYR A 35 14.01 -1.21 8.77
C TYR A 35 12.96 -1.77 9.75
N MET A 36 11.75 -1.21 9.80
CA MET A 36 10.66 -1.72 10.65
C MET A 36 10.29 -3.15 10.26
N THR A 37 10.19 -3.42 8.96
CA THR A 37 9.91 -4.75 8.42
C THR A 37 11.01 -5.75 8.79
N LEU A 38 12.28 -5.37 8.60
CA LEU A 38 13.43 -6.19 8.98
C LEU A 38 13.45 -6.48 10.48
N ARG A 39 13.22 -5.47 11.31
CA ARG A 39 13.19 -5.60 12.77
C ARG A 39 12.09 -6.55 13.21
N ALA A 40 10.90 -6.46 12.63
CA ALA A 40 9.79 -7.37 12.91
C ALA A 40 10.12 -8.81 12.50
N ALA A 41 10.63 -9.01 11.29
CA ALA A 41 11.01 -10.34 10.79
C ALA A 41 12.08 -11.01 11.67
N LEU A 42 13.14 -10.28 12.03
CA LEU A 42 14.18 -10.80 12.94
C LEU A 42 13.66 -11.03 14.35
N SER A 43 12.69 -10.25 14.83
CA SER A 43 12.07 -10.50 16.13
C SER A 43 11.25 -11.79 16.10
N ASN A 44 10.59 -12.09 14.97
CA ASN A 44 9.90 -13.36 14.79
C ASN A 44 10.89 -14.54 14.72
N ALA A 45 11.99 -14.39 13.99
CA ALA A 45 13.03 -15.43 13.91
C ALA A 45 13.69 -15.75 15.26
N VAL A 46 13.84 -14.75 16.14
CA VAL A 46 14.30 -14.96 17.52
C VAL A 46 13.24 -15.70 18.36
N ARG A 47 11.96 -15.38 18.17
CA ARG A 47 10.85 -16.08 18.84
C ARG A 47 10.75 -17.55 18.41
N GLU A 48 11.04 -17.84 17.16
CA GLU A 48 11.10 -19.19 16.60
C GLU A 48 12.44 -19.89 16.89
N GLU A 49 13.32 -19.28 17.71
CA GLU A 49 14.64 -19.80 18.09
C GLU A 49 15.60 -20.10 16.93
N ILE A 50 15.31 -19.58 15.72
CA ILE A 50 16.17 -19.69 14.54
C ILE A 50 17.43 -18.83 14.72
N LEU A 51 17.30 -17.69 15.41
CA LEU A 51 18.38 -16.75 15.63
C LEU A 51 18.54 -16.44 17.13
N PRO A 52 19.77 -16.40 17.68
CA PRO A 52 19.96 -16.18 19.12
C PRO A 52 19.67 -14.75 19.58
N ARG A 53 19.74 -13.75 18.67
CA ARG A 53 19.46 -12.35 19.01
C ARG A 53 19.08 -11.51 17.80
N ASN A 54 18.28 -10.47 18.01
CA ASN A 54 17.89 -9.52 16.96
C ASN A 54 18.96 -8.41 16.82
N VAL A 55 19.76 -8.48 15.75
CA VAL A 55 20.81 -7.47 15.45
C VAL A 55 20.20 -6.10 15.08
N ALA A 56 19.05 -6.08 14.42
CA ALA A 56 18.39 -4.84 14.01
C ALA A 56 17.87 -4.03 15.22
N ALA A 57 17.59 -4.68 16.35
CA ALA A 57 17.11 -4.00 17.56
C ALA A 57 18.14 -3.03 18.17
N ASN A 58 19.43 -3.23 17.90
CA ASN A 58 20.52 -2.40 18.42
C ASN A 58 20.68 -1.06 17.68
N ILE A 59 20.05 -0.92 16.52
CA ILE A 59 20.15 0.27 15.69
C ILE A 59 19.03 1.25 16.08
N LYS A 60 19.39 2.50 16.39
CA LYS A 60 18.42 3.58 16.59
C LYS A 60 18.27 4.35 15.29
N ILE A 61 17.12 4.19 14.62
CA ILE A 61 16.78 4.97 13.42
C ILE A 61 15.83 6.09 13.79
N PRO A 62 16.10 7.34 13.35
CA PRO A 62 15.20 8.45 13.58
C PRO A 62 13.86 8.19 12.88
N VAL A 63 12.75 8.53 13.55
CA VAL A 63 11.43 8.44 12.96
C VAL A 63 11.26 9.64 12.01
N PRO A 64 11.08 9.41 10.70
CA PRO A 64 10.86 10.50 9.76
C PRO A 64 9.57 11.25 10.10
N ARG A 65 9.54 12.57 9.83
CA ARG A 65 8.35 13.39 10.11
C ARG A 65 7.21 12.99 9.19
N LYS A 66 6.02 12.74 9.77
CA LYS A 66 4.82 12.43 9.00
C LYS A 66 4.44 13.66 8.19
N ARG A 67 4.24 13.47 6.89
CA ARG A 67 3.68 14.52 6.03
C ARG A 67 2.26 14.79 6.49
N LYS A 68 1.92 16.07 6.73
CA LYS A 68 0.55 16.47 7.00
C LYS A 68 -0.26 16.27 5.71
N VAL A 69 -1.21 15.35 5.75
CA VAL A 69 -2.19 15.17 4.67
C VAL A 69 -3.26 16.24 4.88
N LYS A 70 -3.55 17.02 3.83
CA LYS A 70 -4.65 17.98 3.87
C LYS A 70 -5.96 17.17 3.75
N PRO A 71 -6.88 17.23 4.73
CA PRO A 71 -8.18 16.59 4.58
C PRO A 71 -8.96 17.25 3.45
N TRP A 72 -9.79 16.47 2.77
CA TRP A 72 -10.69 17.00 1.74
C TRP A 72 -11.77 17.86 2.38
N SER A 73 -12.16 18.92 1.68
CA SER A 73 -13.39 19.64 2.01
C SER A 73 -14.62 18.82 1.62
N VAL A 74 -15.78 19.18 2.17
CA VAL A 74 -17.06 18.54 1.83
C VAL A 74 -17.37 18.68 0.34
N ASP A 75 -17.10 19.86 -0.25
CA ASP A 75 -17.30 20.13 -1.68
C ASP A 75 -16.37 19.30 -2.58
N GLU A 76 -15.10 19.13 -2.18
CA GLU A 76 -14.14 18.28 -2.89
C GLU A 76 -14.60 16.81 -2.87
N ALA A 77 -15.05 16.32 -1.72
CA ALA A 77 -15.57 14.97 -1.57
C ALA A 77 -16.85 14.74 -2.38
N ARG A 78 -17.75 15.73 -2.42
CA ARG A 78 -18.98 15.68 -3.24
C ARG A 78 -18.66 15.63 -4.72
N THR A 79 -17.78 16.52 -5.19
CA THR A 79 -17.36 16.57 -6.59
C THR A 79 -16.72 15.25 -7.02
N PHE A 80 -15.93 14.64 -6.14
CA PHE A 80 -15.35 13.32 -6.38
C PHE A 80 -16.43 12.24 -6.56
N LEU A 81 -17.42 12.17 -5.66
CA LEU A 81 -18.52 11.20 -5.76
C LEU A 81 -19.37 11.41 -7.02
N GLU A 82 -19.68 12.66 -7.36
CA GLU A 82 -20.43 13.00 -8.57
C GLU A 82 -19.66 12.54 -9.82
N SER A 83 -18.34 12.79 -9.88
CA SER A 83 -17.49 12.34 -10.99
C SER A 83 -17.43 10.81 -11.14
N ALA A 84 -17.35 10.07 -10.01
CA ALA A 84 -17.35 8.62 -10.00
C ALA A 84 -18.70 8.03 -10.43
N ARG A 85 -19.80 8.72 -10.09
CA ARG A 85 -21.15 8.35 -10.53
C ARG A 85 -21.33 8.54 -12.03
N THR A 86 -20.86 9.65 -12.60
CA THR A 86 -20.94 9.91 -14.06
C THR A 86 -20.16 8.90 -14.88
N ARG A 87 -19.09 8.32 -14.31
CA ARG A 87 -18.26 7.29 -14.96
C ARG A 87 -18.74 5.86 -14.75
N GLU A 88 -19.84 5.67 -14.02
CA GLU A 88 -20.37 4.36 -13.64
C GLU A 88 -19.31 3.44 -13.01
N ASP A 89 -18.41 4.00 -12.19
CA ASP A 89 -17.32 3.23 -11.59
C ASP A 89 -17.87 2.14 -10.65
N PRO A 90 -17.49 0.85 -10.82
CA PRO A 90 -17.94 -0.25 -9.95
C PRO A 90 -17.59 -0.07 -8.47
N MET A 91 -16.64 0.82 -8.16
CA MET A 91 -16.18 1.16 -6.82
C MET A 91 -16.96 2.30 -6.15
N TYR A 92 -17.91 2.92 -6.86
CA TYR A 92 -18.72 4.01 -6.30
C TYR A 92 -19.37 3.67 -4.94
N PRO A 93 -19.99 2.49 -4.74
CA PRO A 93 -20.56 2.13 -3.44
C PRO A 93 -19.50 2.08 -2.33
N ALA A 94 -18.29 1.62 -2.62
CA ALA A 94 -17.20 1.57 -1.66
C ALA A 94 -16.75 2.98 -1.25
N TYR A 95 -16.66 3.92 -2.20
CA TYR A 95 -16.32 5.32 -1.90
C TYR A 95 -17.36 5.99 -1.00
N VAL A 96 -18.65 5.75 -1.24
CA VAL A 96 -19.73 6.28 -0.39
C VAL A 96 -19.63 5.73 1.03
N LEU A 97 -19.41 4.42 1.18
CA LEU A 97 -19.27 3.80 2.50
C LEU A 97 -18.07 4.36 3.28
N VAL A 98 -16.92 4.56 2.62
CA VAL A 98 -15.73 5.13 3.25
C VAL A 98 -15.99 6.58 3.69
N LEU A 99 -16.65 7.40 2.87
CA LEU A 99 -16.89 8.81 3.18
C LEU A 99 -18.01 9.04 4.21
N VAL A 100 -19.07 8.23 4.19
CA VAL A 100 -20.24 8.41 5.07
C VAL A 100 -20.07 7.69 6.40
N LEU A 101 -19.56 6.45 6.38
CA LEU A 101 -19.42 5.61 7.59
C LEU A 101 -18.01 5.69 8.20
N GLY A 102 -17.04 6.28 7.50
CA GLY A 102 -15.67 6.37 7.99
C GLY A 102 -14.92 5.03 8.02
N LEU A 103 -15.36 4.05 7.21
CA LEU A 103 -14.73 2.74 7.17
C LEU A 103 -13.27 2.85 6.70
N ARG A 104 -12.38 2.05 7.31
CA ARG A 104 -11.02 1.90 6.77
C ARG A 104 -11.11 1.20 5.42
N LEU A 105 -10.23 1.57 4.48
CA LEU A 105 -10.22 0.98 3.13
C LEU A 105 -10.17 -0.56 3.16
N GLY A 106 -9.45 -1.14 4.12
CA GLY A 106 -9.40 -2.60 4.32
C GLY A 106 -10.75 -3.23 4.70
N GLU A 107 -11.58 -2.53 5.48
CA GLU A 107 -12.93 -2.98 5.86
C GLU A 107 -13.88 -2.85 4.66
N ALA A 108 -13.84 -1.73 3.96
CA ALA A 108 -14.67 -1.48 2.78
C ALA A 108 -14.39 -2.48 1.65
N LEU A 109 -13.13 -2.83 1.42
CA LEU A 109 -12.75 -3.85 0.43
C LEU A 109 -13.10 -5.28 0.89
N GLY A 110 -13.06 -5.56 2.20
CA GLY A 110 -13.46 -6.85 2.76
C GLY A 110 -14.95 -7.16 2.58
N LEU A 111 -15.81 -6.14 2.55
CA LEU A 111 -17.24 -6.29 2.30
C LEU A 111 -17.55 -6.78 0.87
N ARG A 112 -16.69 -6.46 -0.10
CA ARG A 112 -16.86 -6.87 -1.50
C ARG A 112 -16.66 -8.38 -1.71
N SER A 113 -15.82 -9.03 -0.90
CA SER A 113 -15.48 -10.45 -1.05
C SER A 113 -16.40 -11.41 -0.29
N GLY A 114 -17.30 -10.92 0.58
CA GLY A 114 -18.14 -11.77 1.43
C GLY A 114 -19.64 -11.76 1.11
N CYS A 115 -20.16 -10.77 0.38
CA CYS A 115 -21.61 -10.58 0.22
C CYS A 115 -22.12 -10.64 -1.23
N ALA A 116 -21.36 -11.20 -2.18
CA ALA A 116 -21.86 -11.53 -3.52
C ALA A 116 -22.60 -12.88 -3.51
N GLY A 117 -23.60 -13.01 -2.65
CA GLY A 117 -24.62 -14.05 -2.76
C GLY A 117 -25.62 -13.65 -3.85
N ARG A 118 -25.48 -14.25 -5.03
CA ARG A 118 -26.57 -14.65 -5.94
C ARG A 118 -27.75 -13.68 -6.12
N THR A 119 -27.75 -12.95 -7.24
CA THR A 119 -28.99 -12.69 -8.01
C THR A 119 -28.73 -12.95 -9.48
N SER A 120 -28.77 -14.23 -9.86
CA SER A 120 -29.12 -14.59 -11.24
C SER A 120 -30.62 -14.32 -11.42
N THR A 121 -30.99 -13.10 -11.78
CA THR A 121 -32.35 -12.84 -12.26
C THR A 121 -32.37 -13.03 -13.77
N SER A 122 -32.21 -14.27 -14.20
CA SER A 122 -32.69 -14.74 -15.50
C SER A 122 -33.97 -15.52 -15.27
N ILE A 123 -35.05 -14.83 -14.90
CA ILE A 123 -36.41 -15.36 -15.12
C ILE A 123 -36.80 -14.98 -16.54
N ARG A 124 -36.61 -15.98 -17.40
CA ARG A 124 -37.13 -16.13 -18.75
C ARG A 124 -38.60 -15.66 -18.82
N ARG A 125 -38.87 -14.59 -19.57
CA ARG A 125 -40.21 -14.35 -20.12
C ARG A 125 -40.45 -15.34 -21.26
N ARG A 126 -41.71 -15.75 -21.38
CA ARG A 126 -42.29 -16.62 -22.39
C ARG A 126 -41.82 -16.31 -23.81
#